data_AF-A0A2V9GYC3-F1
#
_entry.id   AF-A0A2V9GYC3-F1
#
_cell.length_a   1.000
_cell.length_b   1.000
_cell.length_c   1.000
_cell.angle_alpha   90.00
_cell.angle_beta   90.00
_cell.angle_gamma   90.00
#
_symmetry.space_group_name_H-M   'P 1'
#
loop_
_entity.id
_entity.type
_entity.pdbx_description
1 polymer ?
#
loop_
_entity_poly.entity_id
_entity_poly.type
_entity_poly.pdbx_seq_one_letter_code
_entity_poly.pdbx_strand_id
1 'polypeptide(L)'
;MHPTPSIPRVSKRAAKSLNSQPLPISRIGDLGHGLRVAALAPDGVIEAVEHEPHKHWVVGVQWHPERMKDHALSSALFRALVQATRAAAAHR
;
A
#
# COMPACT_ATOMS: atom_id res chain seq x y z
N MET A 1 11.77 -2.82 -21.01
CA MET A 1 11.11 -3.52 -19.88
C MET A 1 11.58 -2.86 -18.59
N HIS A 2 10.86 -1.86 -18.09
CA HIS A 2 11.18 -1.25 -16.80
C HIS A 2 10.46 -2.01 -15.69
N PRO A 3 11.16 -2.40 -14.60
CA PRO A 3 10.51 -2.96 -13.44
C PRO A 3 9.63 -1.88 -12.81
N THR A 4 8.33 -2.18 -12.68
CA THR A 4 7.39 -1.35 -11.93
C THR A 4 7.88 -1.25 -10.48
N PRO A 5 7.94 -0.06 -9.85
CA PRO A 5 8.31 0.03 -8.45
C PRO A 5 7.23 -0.64 -7.59
N SER A 6 7.48 -1.87 -7.17
CA SER A 6 6.69 -2.59 -6.16
C SER A 6 6.93 -1.95 -4.79
N ILE A 7 5.90 -1.89 -3.94
CA ILE A 7 6.10 -1.49 -2.55
C ILE A 7 7.08 -2.50 -1.92
N PRO A 8 8.09 -2.05 -1.16
CA PRO A 8 8.94 -2.97 -0.41
C PRO A 8 8.06 -3.83 0.51
N ARG A 9 8.06 -5.13 0.23
CA ARG A 9 7.29 -6.14 0.97
C ARG A 9 7.74 -6.14 2.43
N VAL A 10 6.88 -5.68 3.33
CA VAL A 10 7.13 -5.81 4.78
C VAL A 10 6.82 -7.25 5.17
N SER A 11 7.82 -8.14 5.07
CA SER A 11 7.70 -9.51 5.59
C SER A 11 8.18 -9.57 7.03
N LYS A 12 7.25 -9.93 7.93
CA LYS A 12 7.46 -10.57 9.25
C LYS A 12 8.69 -10.10 10.06
N ARG A 13 8.70 -8.83 10.48
CA ARG A 13 9.07 -8.37 11.84
C ARG A 13 9.26 -6.85 11.82
N ALA A 14 8.84 -6.22 12.92
CA ALA A 14 8.93 -4.80 13.21
C ALA A 14 7.96 -3.88 12.44
N ALA A 15 6.67 -4.22 12.39
CA ALA A 15 5.66 -3.17 12.43
C ALA A 15 5.62 -2.64 13.87
N LYS A 16 6.47 -1.65 14.16
CA LYS A 16 6.37 -0.87 15.39
C LYS A 16 5.03 -0.17 15.31
N SER A 17 4.09 -0.60 16.17
CA SER A 17 2.72 -0.08 16.36
C SER A 17 2.48 1.21 15.57
N LEU A 18 1.94 1.11 14.35
CA LEU A 18 1.32 2.27 13.73
C LEU A 18 0.11 2.58 14.58
N ASN A 19 0.10 3.76 15.20
CA ASN A 19 -1.01 4.20 16.05
C ASN A 19 -2.31 4.21 15.25
N SER A 20 -3.08 3.12 15.35
CA SER A 20 -4.45 3.04 14.89
C SER A 20 -5.28 4.00 15.74
N GLN A 21 -5.63 5.15 15.19
CA GLN A 21 -6.68 5.97 15.79
C GLN A 21 -8.00 5.18 15.64
N PRO A 22 -8.70 4.84 16.74
CA PRO A 22 -9.86 3.96 16.67
C PRO A 22 -11.05 4.72 16.10
N LEU A 23 -11.14 4.76 14.77
CA LEU A 23 -12.39 5.05 14.07
C LEU A 23 -13.04 3.70 13.73
N PRO A 24 -14.37 3.55 13.83
CA PRO A 24 -15.05 2.31 13.47
C PRO A 24 -15.03 2.18 11.93
N ILE A 25 -13.91 1.74 11.39
CA ILE A 25 -13.67 1.68 9.94
C ILE A 25 -13.89 0.25 9.44
N SER A 26 -14.72 0.15 8.41
CA SER A 26 -15.04 -1.07 7.70
C SER A 26 -13.77 -1.88 7.39
N ARG A 27 -13.76 -3.16 7.76
CA ARG A 27 -12.69 -4.10 7.37
C ARG A 27 -12.89 -4.51 5.92
N ILE A 28 -11.77 -4.74 5.23
CA ILE A 28 -11.78 -5.51 4.00
C ILE A 28 -12.17 -6.95 4.36
N GLY A 29 -13.31 -7.40 3.83
CA GLY A 29 -13.80 -8.78 3.96
C GLY A 29 -13.14 -9.67 2.90
N ASP A 30 -13.73 -9.69 1.70
CA ASP A 30 -13.18 -10.43 0.56
C ASP A 30 -12.49 -9.49 -0.43
N LEU A 31 -11.38 -9.97 -1.02
CA LEU A 31 -10.67 -9.24 -2.06
C LEU A 31 -11.33 -9.46 -3.43
N GLY A 32 -11.51 -8.37 -4.17
CA GLY A 32 -11.89 -8.44 -5.58
C GLY A 32 -10.83 -9.14 -6.43
N HIS A 33 -11.23 -9.62 -7.61
CA HIS A 33 -10.31 -10.29 -8.53
C HIS A 33 -9.09 -9.43 -8.87
N GLY A 34 -7.92 -10.05 -8.84
CA GLY A 34 -6.65 -9.38 -9.12
C GLY A 34 -6.15 -8.50 -7.98
N LEU A 35 -6.76 -8.51 -6.79
CA LEU A 35 -6.22 -7.86 -5.60
C LEU A 35 -5.51 -8.88 -4.71
N ARG A 36 -4.37 -8.47 -4.15
CA ARG A 36 -3.59 -9.26 -3.19
C ARG A 36 -3.36 -8.46 -1.92
N VAL A 37 -3.35 -9.15 -0.78
CA VAL A 37 -2.96 -8.56 0.51
C VAL A 37 -1.49 -8.15 0.49
N ALA A 38 -1.22 -6.87 0.72
CA ALA A 38 0.12 -6.29 0.81
C ALA A 38 0.57 -6.05 2.26
N ALA A 39 -0.36 -5.77 3.18
CA ALA A 39 -0.07 -5.62 4.61
C ALA A 39 -1.23 -6.11 5.49
N LEU A 40 -0.89 -6.67 6.66
CA LEU A 40 -1.80 -7.09 7.71
C LEU A 40 -1.37 -6.44 9.04
N ALA A 41 -2.33 -6.02 9.84
CA ALA A 41 -2.14 -5.68 11.25
C ALA A 41 -1.98 -6.95 12.12
N PRO A 42 -1.46 -6.84 13.36
CA PRO A 42 -1.26 -7.99 14.25
C PRO A 42 -2.54 -8.78 14.58
N ASP A 43 -3.71 -8.15 14.49
CA ASP A 43 -5.04 -8.73 14.70
C ASP A 43 -5.66 -9.32 13.41
N GLY A 44 -4.88 -9.37 12.33
CA GLY A 44 -5.30 -9.91 11.04
C GLY A 44 -6.18 -8.98 10.20
N VAL A 45 -6.34 -7.70 10.57
CA VAL A 45 -6.95 -6.70 9.68
C VAL A 45 -6.07 -6.48 8.45
N ILE A 46 -6.66 -6.48 7.26
CA ILE A 46 -5.95 -6.09 6.04
C ILE A 46 -5.78 -4.57 6.05
N GLU A 47 -4.53 -4.13 6.05
CA GLU A 47 -4.14 -2.72 6.08
C GLU A 47 -3.71 -2.20 4.71
N ALA A 48 -3.27 -3.07 3.80
CA ALA A 48 -2.96 -2.70 2.43
C ALA A 48 -3.27 -3.82 1.44
N VAL A 49 -3.65 -3.42 0.23
CA VAL A 49 -3.86 -4.27 -0.93
C VAL A 49 -3.17 -3.68 -2.15
N GLU A 50 -2.81 -4.53 -3.10
CA GLU A 50 -2.28 -4.11 -4.40
C GLU A 50 -2.87 -4.95 -5.52
N HIS A 51 -2.83 -4.42 -6.75
CA HIS A 51 -3.32 -5.15 -7.92
C HIS A 51 -2.22 -5.99 -8.58
N GLU A 52 -2.56 -7.25 -8.84
CA GLU A 52 -1.76 -8.26 -9.53
C GLU A 52 -2.71 -9.04 -10.45
N PRO A 53 -2.57 -8.96 -11.80
CA PRO A 53 -1.36 -8.64 -12.55
C PRO A 53 -1.11 -7.15 -12.80
N HIS A 54 0.16 -6.75 -12.76
CA HIS A 54 0.66 -5.36 -12.67
C HIS A 54 0.54 -4.52 -13.97
N LYS A 55 -0.55 -4.63 -14.75
CA LYS A 55 -0.75 -3.78 -15.93
C LYS A 55 -0.73 -2.28 -15.57
N HIS A 56 -1.26 -1.95 -14.39
CA HIS A 56 -1.24 -0.61 -13.82
C HIS A 56 -0.72 -0.67 -12.39
N TRP A 57 -0.09 0.42 -11.95
CA TRP A 57 0.29 0.57 -10.54
C TRP A 57 -0.96 0.92 -9.73
N VAL A 58 -1.37 0.03 -8.83
CA VAL A 58 -2.56 0.20 -7.99
C VAL A 58 -2.22 -0.30 -6.59
N VAL A 59 -2.41 0.58 -5.60
CA VAL A 59 -2.20 0.30 -4.19
C VAL A 59 -3.33 0.96 -3.40
N GLY A 60 -3.94 0.21 -2.49
CA GLY A 60 -4.90 0.72 -1.49
C GLY A 60 -4.35 0.52 -0.09
N VAL A 61 -4.51 1.51 0.77
CA VAL A 61 -4.11 1.45 2.19
C VAL A 61 -5.28 1.90 3.06
N GLN A 62 -5.46 1.25 4.21
CA GLN A 62 -6.56 1.55 5.13
C GLN A 62 -6.24 2.70 6.08
N TRP A 63 -4.96 2.84 6.46
CA TRP A 63 -4.49 3.98 7.24
C TRP A 63 -4.46 5.27 6.42
N HIS A 64 -4.27 6.40 7.11
CA HIS A 64 -4.19 7.73 6.51
C HIS A 64 -2.73 8.18 6.33
N PRO A 65 -2.00 7.76 5.26
CA PRO A 65 -0.59 8.11 5.07
C PRO A 65 -0.37 9.62 4.96
N GLU A 66 -1.35 10.38 4.47
CA GLU A 66 -1.33 11.85 4.35
C GLU A 66 -1.27 12.57 5.70
N ARG A 67 -1.72 11.90 6.77
CA ARG A 67 -1.70 12.45 8.14
C ARG A 67 -0.41 12.10 8.89
N MET A 68 0.53 11.41 8.25
CA MET A 68 1.74 10.85 8.87
C MET A 68 3.02 11.44 8.25
N LYS A 69 3.26 12.74 8.46
CA LYS A 69 4.28 13.53 7.75
C LYS A 69 5.73 13.04 7.90
N ASP A 70 6.09 12.38 9.01
CA ASP A 70 7.45 11.87 9.26
C ASP A 70 7.55 10.34 9.22
N HIS A 71 6.52 9.68 8.71
CA HIS A 71 6.48 8.23 8.66
C HIS A 71 7.13 7.70 7.38
N ALA A 72 8.24 6.96 7.53
CA ALA A 72 9.06 6.49 6.41
C ALA A 72 8.27 5.71 5.36
N LEU A 73 7.32 4.87 5.78
CA LEU A 73 6.47 4.10 4.87
C LEU A 73 5.50 5.00 4.10
N SER A 74 4.92 6.01 4.76
CA SER A 74 4.00 6.96 4.12
C SER A 74 4.74 7.77 3.06
N SER A 75 5.93 8.28 3.39
CA SER A 75 6.80 8.96 2.44
C SER A 75 7.25 8.06 1.28
N ALA A 76 7.52 6.78 1.54
CA ALA A 76 7.87 5.82 0.50
C ALA A 76 6.69 5.54 -0.44
N LEU A 77 5.47 5.42 0.09
CA LEU A 77 4.24 5.21 -0.69
C LEU A 77 4.00 6.37 -1.67
N PHE A 78 4.09 7.61 -1.20
CA PHE A 78 3.92 8.77 -2.09
C PHE A 78 5.04 8.88 -3.14
N ARG A 79 6.29 8.55 -2.79
CA ARG A 79 7.38 8.48 -3.78
C ARG A 79 7.12 7.42 -4.85
N ALA A 80 6.63 6.23 -4.46
CA ALA A 80 6.29 5.17 -5.39
C ALA A 80 5.14 5.59 -6.33
N LEU A 81 4.11 6.26 -5.82
CA LEU A 81 3.03 6.83 -6.63
C LEU A 81 3.58 7.80 -7.69
N VAL A 82 4.43 8.75 -7.30
CA VAL A 82 5.02 9.72 -8.24
C VAL A 82 5.89 9.05 -9.30
N GLN A 83 6.65 8.01 -8.93
CA GLN A 83 7.42 7.23 -9.89
C GLN A 83 6.53 6.50 -10.88
N ALA A 84 5.44 5.89 -10.39
CA ALA A 84 4.49 5.18 -11.23
C ALA A 84 3.77 6.10 -12.23
N THR A 85 3.38 7.32 -11.81
CA THR A 85 2.74 8.29 -12.72
C THR A 85 3.69 8.76 -13.82
N ARG A 86 4.98 8.99 -13.48
CA ARG A 86 6.01 9.32 -14.47
C ARG A 86 6.23 8.19 -15.47
N ALA A 87 6.33 6.95 -15.00
CA ALA A 87 6.49 5.79 -15.87
C ALA A 87 5.28 5.61 -16.80
N ALA A 88 4.06 5.75 -16.27
CA ALA A 88 2.83 5.65 -17.07
C ALA A 88 2.75 6.75 -18.15
N ALA A 89 3.22 7.97 -17.85
CA ALA A 89 3.28 9.05 -18.83
C ALA A 89 4.29 8.78 -19.95
N ALA A 90 5.40 8.11 -19.66
CA ALA A 90 6.41 7.73 -20.65
C ALA A 90 5.98 6.54 -21.54
N HIS A 91 4.94 5.80 -21.14
CA HIS A 91 4.38 4.65 -21.86
C HIS A 91 3.09 4.99 -22.63
N ARG A 92 2.71 6.27 -22.67
CA ARG A 92 1.66 6.82 -23.55
C ARG A 92 2.27 7.29 -24.86
#